data_AF-A0A6J6PXT9-F1
#
_entry.id   AF-A0A6J6PXT9-F1
#
_cell.length_a   1.000
_cell.length_b   1.000
_cell.length_c   1.000
_cell.angle_alpha   90.00
_cell.angle_beta   90.00
_cell.angle_gamma   90.00
#
_symmetry.space_group_name_H-M   'P 1'
#
loop_
_entity.id
_entity.type
_entity.pdbx_description
1 polymer ?
#
loop_
_entity_poly.entity_id
_entity_poly.type
_entity_poly.pdbx_seq_one_letter_code
_entity_poly.pdbx_strand_id
1 'polypeptide(L)'
;MCAAGLVGGTADDVAKEVAIFRAHKALPIVIATEGDKRFSAAAQVIGVPAVDGALAFILSAMVGHLFGYEAALAIDASARPLREAREVIERAISTTDVGDEVMRLVSKELEPIAERFFIALRTGVYDGQMEASTAVRVVSMLRDALSDAPLESYHADTGKVGTPSALIDDLTAALTRAIEELTRPIDAIKHQAKTVTVGISRNDEGVLDRRLVQSVLSLGVGRDRLSYRSMKVLADLDPAVAEVVGFTRYGIEGDPDTTSATITIVDRGGLSRDVASRVERNHSLVGTKRRVAAERDVLVARGRSDGRTVIFVPELKGAQITGITLLHVRFHDRLPAAVMRGVLQGYDRRYNRLVDWVAETEGGFSDDLLGELPVGDLLILPISEMADRWRR
;
A
#
# COMPACT_ATOMS: atom_id res chain seq x y z
N MET A 1 16.55 15.28 -12.05
CA MET A 1 17.22 15.45 -10.73
C MET A 1 16.46 16.49 -9.93
N CYS A 2 16.21 16.23 -8.65
CA CYS A 2 15.48 17.14 -7.77
C CYS A 2 16.48 17.94 -6.93
N ALA A 3 16.62 19.23 -7.22
CA ALA A 3 17.58 20.14 -6.59
C ALA A 3 16.92 21.38 -5.94
N ALA A 4 15.59 21.46 -5.93
CA ALA A 4 14.89 22.55 -5.27
C ALA A 4 15.22 22.59 -3.77
N GLY A 5 15.54 23.78 -3.26
CA GLY A 5 15.90 24.01 -1.86
C GLY A 5 17.29 23.52 -1.45
N LEU A 6 18.09 22.94 -2.36
CA LEU A 6 19.48 22.60 -2.07
C LEU A 6 20.33 23.87 -1.94
N VAL A 7 21.22 23.87 -0.96
CA VAL A 7 22.14 24.98 -0.67
C VAL A 7 23.55 24.48 -0.37
N GLY A 8 24.53 25.37 -0.52
CA GLY A 8 25.93 25.09 -0.17
C GLY A 8 26.54 23.94 -0.98
N GLY A 9 27.48 23.22 -0.37
CA GLY A 9 28.26 22.17 -1.03
C GLY A 9 27.41 21.07 -1.67
N THR A 10 26.26 20.71 -1.08
CA THR A 10 25.34 19.72 -1.65
C THR A 10 24.79 20.15 -3.00
N ALA A 11 24.44 21.43 -3.16
CA ALA A 11 23.95 21.96 -4.44
C ALA A 11 25.07 21.95 -5.50
N ASP A 12 26.30 22.28 -5.10
CA ASP A 12 27.46 22.27 -5.99
C ASP A 12 27.82 20.86 -6.44
N ASP A 13 27.70 19.86 -5.57
CA ASP A 13 27.95 18.46 -5.91
C ASP A 13 26.89 17.92 -6.88
N VAL A 14 25.61 18.22 -6.67
CA VAL A 14 24.55 17.88 -7.64
C VAL A 14 24.80 18.57 -8.98
N ALA A 15 25.27 19.83 -8.99
CA ALA A 15 25.60 20.52 -10.24
C ALA A 15 26.76 19.84 -10.99
N LYS A 16 27.77 19.33 -10.28
CA LYS A 16 28.83 18.50 -10.87
C LYS A 16 28.27 17.20 -11.45
N GLU A 17 27.39 16.51 -10.74
CA GLU A 17 26.74 15.30 -11.25
C GLU A 17 25.95 15.57 -12.53
N VAL A 18 25.19 16.67 -12.59
CA VAL A 18 24.47 17.10 -13.80
C VAL A 18 25.44 17.28 -14.98
N ALA A 19 26.59 17.92 -14.76
CA ALA A 19 27.60 18.10 -15.79
C ALA A 19 28.21 16.76 -16.24
N ILE A 20 28.44 15.82 -15.31
CA ILE A 20 28.92 14.47 -15.61
C ILE A 20 27.89 13.74 -16.48
N PHE A 21 26.62 13.71 -16.08
CA PHE A 21 25.55 13.08 -16.88
C PHE A 21 25.48 13.66 -18.29
N ARG A 22 25.57 14.99 -18.43
CA ARG A 22 25.59 15.66 -19.72
C ARG A 22 26.81 15.24 -20.56
N ALA A 23 28.00 15.16 -19.97
CA ALA A 23 29.22 14.72 -20.64
C ALA A 23 29.12 13.26 -21.13
N HIS A 24 28.40 12.41 -20.41
CA HIS A 24 28.10 11.02 -20.80
C HIS A 24 26.89 10.89 -21.75
N LYS A 25 26.53 11.97 -22.47
CA LYS A 25 25.43 12.03 -23.46
C LYS A 25 24.03 11.78 -22.90
N ALA A 26 23.83 11.88 -21.59
CA ALA A 26 22.49 11.90 -21.03
C ALA A 26 21.80 13.25 -21.29
N LEU A 27 20.49 13.29 -21.06
CA LEU A 27 19.65 14.48 -21.14
C LEU A 27 19.18 14.90 -19.73
N PRO A 28 20.05 15.45 -18.87
CA PRO A 28 19.70 15.76 -17.49
C PRO A 28 18.66 16.89 -17.42
N ILE A 29 17.48 16.58 -16.89
CA ILE A 29 16.45 17.57 -16.53
C ILE A 29 16.55 17.82 -15.03
N VAL A 30 16.67 19.09 -14.62
CA VAL A 30 16.85 19.48 -13.22
C VAL A 30 15.66 20.30 -12.76
N ILE A 31 15.09 19.94 -11.61
CA ILE A 31 14.08 20.76 -10.92
C ILE A 31 14.82 21.57 -9.87
N ALA A 32 14.82 22.89 -9.99
CA ALA A 32 15.61 23.76 -9.12
C ALA A 32 14.80 24.97 -8.66
N THR A 33 15.20 25.56 -7.53
CA THR A 33 14.62 26.83 -7.08
C THR A 33 14.86 27.91 -8.13
N GLU A 34 13.82 28.70 -8.42
CA GLU A 34 13.92 29.80 -9.37
C GLU A 34 15.09 30.73 -9.05
N GLY A 35 15.83 31.10 -10.08
CA GLY A 35 17.02 31.94 -9.96
C GLY A 35 18.32 31.20 -9.65
N ASP A 36 18.29 29.90 -9.36
CA ASP A 36 19.52 29.12 -9.21
C ASP A 36 20.20 28.87 -10.56
N LYS A 37 21.40 29.43 -10.73
CA LYS A 37 22.19 29.37 -11.97
C LYS A 37 23.22 28.24 -11.98
N ARG A 38 23.38 27.48 -10.90
CA ARG A 38 24.40 26.43 -10.78
C ARG A 38 24.19 25.28 -11.77
N PHE A 39 22.94 25.03 -12.18
CA PHE A 39 22.58 23.90 -13.03
C PHE A 39 22.63 24.21 -14.53
N SER A 40 23.50 25.10 -14.98
CA SER A 40 23.61 25.51 -16.39
C SER A 40 24.03 24.37 -17.34
N ALA A 41 24.61 23.29 -16.80
CA ALA A 41 24.95 22.09 -17.58
C ALA A 41 23.73 21.17 -17.85
N ALA A 42 22.58 21.43 -17.22
CA ALA A 42 21.36 20.68 -17.46
C ALA A 42 20.89 20.85 -18.91
N ALA A 43 20.27 19.82 -19.47
CA ALA A 43 19.58 19.93 -20.75
C ALA A 43 18.34 20.83 -20.64
N GLN A 44 17.68 20.78 -19.49
CA GLN A 44 16.56 21.65 -19.14
C GLN A 44 16.53 21.87 -17.62
N VAL A 45 16.24 23.09 -17.21
CA VAL A 45 15.94 23.42 -15.81
C VAL A 45 14.46 23.77 -15.70
N ILE A 46 13.75 23.12 -14.79
CA ILE A 46 12.38 23.42 -14.41
C ILE A 46 12.45 24.21 -13.11
N GLY A 47 12.16 25.51 -13.19
CA GLY A 47 12.11 26.40 -12.04
C GLY A 47 10.90 26.10 -11.17
N VAL A 48 11.10 26.04 -9.86
CA VAL A 48 10.01 26.04 -8.87
C VAL A 48 10.19 27.21 -7.89
N PRO A 49 9.09 27.77 -7.35
CA PRO A 49 9.18 28.89 -6.41
C PRO A 49 10.08 28.60 -5.21
N ALA A 50 10.70 29.65 -4.68
CA ALA A 50 11.46 29.56 -3.44
C ALA A 50 10.50 29.26 -2.27
N VAL A 51 10.83 28.21 -1.52
CA VAL A 51 10.13 27.78 -0.30
C VAL A 51 11.15 27.42 0.76
N ASP A 52 10.69 27.21 1.99
CA ASP A 52 11.54 26.66 3.04
C ASP A 52 12.20 25.35 2.58
N GLY A 53 13.51 25.20 2.82
CA GLY A 53 14.28 24.04 2.40
C GLY A 53 13.71 22.71 2.93
N ALA A 54 13.09 22.73 4.11
CA ALA A 54 12.43 21.55 4.69
C ALA A 54 11.20 21.08 3.88
N LEU A 55 10.62 21.96 3.05
CA LEU A 55 9.42 21.69 2.25
C LEU A 55 9.71 21.64 0.73
N ALA A 56 10.91 21.99 0.29
CA ALA A 56 11.25 22.08 -1.13
C ALA A 56 11.11 20.76 -1.90
N PHE A 57 11.20 19.62 -1.21
CA PHE A 57 10.94 18.31 -1.80
C PHE A 57 9.50 18.15 -2.30
N ILE A 58 8.52 18.86 -1.70
CA ILE A 58 7.12 18.80 -2.10
C ILE A 58 6.95 19.35 -3.52
N LEU A 59 7.58 20.49 -3.82
CA LEU A 59 7.52 21.07 -5.17
C LEU A 59 8.22 20.18 -6.19
N SER A 60 9.34 19.57 -5.82
CA SER A 60 10.02 18.58 -6.68
C SER A 60 9.15 17.37 -6.96
N ALA A 61 8.41 16.88 -5.96
CA ALA A 61 7.48 15.76 -6.12
C ALA A 61 6.31 16.13 -7.06
N MET A 62 5.73 17.33 -6.91
CA MET A 62 4.64 17.80 -7.78
C MET A 62 5.09 17.92 -9.24
N VAL A 63 6.26 18.51 -9.49
CA VAL A 63 6.84 18.57 -10.84
C VAL A 63 7.10 17.16 -11.38
N GLY A 64 7.62 16.25 -10.55
CA GLY A 64 7.83 14.85 -10.94
C GLY A 64 6.55 14.15 -11.37
N HIS A 65 5.44 14.34 -10.65
CA HIS A 65 4.14 13.79 -11.01
C HIS A 65 3.61 14.35 -12.34
N LEU A 66 3.65 15.68 -12.51
CA LEU A 66 3.20 16.33 -13.73
C LEU A 66 4.07 15.92 -14.94
N PHE A 67 5.39 15.90 -14.77
CA PHE A 67 6.30 15.45 -15.81
C PHE A 67 6.03 14.01 -16.21
N GLY A 68 5.85 13.10 -15.24
CA GLY A 68 5.51 11.70 -15.52
C GLY A 68 4.18 11.56 -16.27
N TYR A 69 3.17 12.32 -15.88
CA TYR A 69 1.86 12.35 -16.53
C TYR A 69 1.95 12.83 -17.99
N GLU A 70 2.58 13.98 -18.23
CA GLU A 70 2.73 14.53 -19.58
C GLU A 70 3.62 13.63 -20.48
N ALA A 71 4.67 13.03 -19.91
CA ALA A 71 5.49 12.06 -20.63
C ALA A 71 4.66 10.84 -21.06
N ALA A 72 3.84 10.29 -20.17
CA ALA A 72 2.97 9.17 -20.50
C ALA A 72 1.93 9.53 -21.58
N LEU A 73 1.35 10.73 -21.52
CA LEU A 73 0.44 11.22 -22.56
C LEU A 73 1.14 11.37 -23.91
N ALA A 74 2.36 11.90 -23.93
CA ALA A 74 3.13 12.05 -25.16
C ALA A 74 3.48 10.67 -25.79
N ILE A 75 3.85 9.69 -24.97
CA ILE A 75 4.12 8.32 -25.42
C ILE A 75 2.83 7.68 -25.96
N ASP A 76 1.72 7.79 -25.24
CA ASP A 76 0.42 7.25 -25.68
C ASP A 76 -0.04 7.87 -27.02
N ALA A 77 0.14 9.18 -27.18
CA ALA A 77 -0.20 9.89 -28.41
C ALA A 77 0.57 9.35 -29.63
N SER A 78 1.79 8.83 -29.43
CA SER A 78 2.58 8.21 -30.51
C SER A 78 1.99 6.91 -31.05
N ALA A 79 1.05 6.28 -30.32
CA ALA A 79 0.33 5.08 -30.75
C ALA A 79 -0.81 5.37 -31.73
N ARG A 80 -1.15 6.65 -31.96
CA ARG A 80 -2.31 7.06 -32.78
C ARG A 80 -2.32 6.46 -34.20
N PRO A 81 -1.22 6.48 -34.99
CA PRO A 81 -1.22 5.83 -36.30
C PRO A 81 -1.54 4.34 -36.23
N LEU A 82 -1.09 3.64 -35.18
CA LEU A 82 -1.36 2.21 -35.02
C LEU A 82 -2.83 1.94 -34.67
N ARG A 83 -3.45 2.81 -33.86
CA ARG A 83 -4.90 2.75 -33.58
C ARG A 83 -5.72 2.97 -34.84
N GLU A 84 -5.37 3.98 -35.63
CA GLU A 84 -6.02 4.27 -36.91
C GLU A 84 -5.89 3.09 -37.90
N ALA A 85 -4.72 2.43 -37.97
CA ALA A 85 -4.53 1.22 -38.77
C ALA A 85 -5.43 0.07 -38.30
N ARG A 86 -5.57 -0.12 -36.98
CA ARG A 86 -6.47 -1.14 -36.42
C ARG A 86 -7.94 -0.82 -36.69
N GLU A 87 -8.34 0.44 -36.59
CA GLU A 87 -9.70 0.90 -36.93
C GLU A 87 -10.04 0.67 -38.42
N VAL A 88 -9.06 0.79 -39.33
CA VAL A 88 -9.24 0.41 -40.75
C VAL A 88 -9.60 -1.07 -40.88
N ILE A 89 -8.88 -1.95 -40.16
CA ILE A 89 -9.14 -3.40 -40.16
C ILE A 89 -10.52 -3.71 -39.58
N GLU A 90 -10.85 -3.14 -38.41
CA GLU A 90 -12.15 -3.34 -37.75
C GLU A 90 -13.32 -2.91 -38.65
N ARG A 91 -13.19 -1.76 -39.33
CA ARG A 91 -14.20 -1.30 -40.30
C ARG A 91 -14.33 -2.24 -41.50
N ALA A 92 -13.23 -2.73 -42.05
CA ALA A 92 -13.25 -3.66 -43.18
C ALA A 92 -13.96 -4.97 -42.80
N ILE A 93 -13.64 -5.54 -41.64
CA ILE A 93 -14.31 -6.74 -41.11
C ILE A 93 -15.80 -6.49 -40.88
N SER A 94 -16.20 -5.30 -40.39
CA SER A 94 -17.61 -4.98 -40.21
C SER A 94 -18.41 -4.85 -41.52
N THR A 95 -17.71 -4.70 -42.65
CA THR A 95 -18.32 -4.56 -43.98
C THR A 95 -18.51 -5.91 -44.68
N THR A 96 -17.63 -6.88 -44.41
CA THR A 96 -17.63 -8.17 -45.10
C THR A 96 -16.85 -9.22 -44.31
N ASP A 97 -17.32 -10.47 -44.34
CA ASP A 97 -16.62 -11.62 -43.77
C ASP A 97 -15.70 -12.32 -44.80
N VAL A 98 -15.67 -11.84 -46.05
CA VAL A 98 -14.84 -12.41 -47.12
C VAL A 98 -13.42 -11.86 -47.01
N GLY A 99 -12.47 -12.72 -46.62
CA GLY A 99 -11.09 -12.32 -46.31
C GLY A 99 -10.37 -11.54 -47.41
N ASP A 100 -10.51 -11.93 -48.69
CA ASP A 100 -9.91 -11.20 -49.81
C ASP A 100 -10.42 -9.76 -49.92
N GLU A 101 -11.72 -9.56 -49.69
CA GLU A 101 -12.35 -8.25 -49.75
C GLU A 101 -11.93 -7.40 -48.54
N VAL A 102 -11.82 -7.99 -47.34
CA VAL A 102 -11.26 -7.31 -46.16
C VAL A 102 -9.85 -6.82 -46.46
N MET A 103 -8.97 -7.69 -46.97
CA MET A 103 -7.59 -7.34 -47.31
C MET A 103 -7.52 -6.20 -48.34
N ARG A 104 -8.37 -6.23 -49.36
CA ARG A 104 -8.46 -5.17 -50.38
C ARG A 104 -8.90 -3.83 -49.80
N LEU A 105 -9.90 -3.83 -48.92
CA LEU A 105 -10.38 -2.63 -48.24
C LEU A 105 -9.31 -2.05 -47.31
N VAL A 106 -8.62 -2.90 -46.54
CA VAL A 106 -7.53 -2.50 -45.65
C VAL A 106 -6.38 -1.86 -46.43
N SER A 107 -5.91 -2.52 -47.49
CA SER A 107 -4.78 -2.06 -48.29
C SER A 107 -5.01 -0.65 -48.87
N LYS A 108 -6.25 -0.32 -49.25
CA LYS A 108 -6.64 0.98 -49.81
C LYS A 108 -6.44 2.15 -48.84
N GLU A 109 -6.59 1.92 -47.54
CA GLU A 109 -6.53 2.98 -46.51
C GLU A 109 -5.26 2.93 -45.65
N LEU A 110 -4.52 1.82 -45.68
CA LEU A 110 -3.40 1.55 -44.78
C LEU A 110 -2.12 2.32 -45.14
N GLU A 111 -1.86 2.56 -46.43
CA GLU A 111 -0.62 3.17 -46.93
C GLU A 111 -0.25 4.50 -46.23
N PRO A 112 -1.11 5.55 -46.22
CA PRO A 112 -0.76 6.83 -45.58
C PRO A 112 -0.55 6.70 -44.06
N ILE A 113 -1.18 5.72 -43.42
CA ILE A 113 -1.03 5.47 -41.99
C ILE A 113 0.32 4.81 -41.72
N ALA A 114 0.69 3.80 -42.52
CA ALA A 114 1.97 3.12 -42.44
C ALA A 114 3.15 4.07 -42.69
N GLU A 115 3.04 4.98 -43.65
CA GLU A 115 4.07 5.99 -43.91
C GLU A 115 4.34 6.87 -42.69
N ARG A 116 3.29 7.34 -41.99
CA ARG A 116 3.45 8.12 -40.75
C ARG A 116 4.19 7.32 -39.68
N PHE A 117 3.84 6.04 -39.52
CA PHE A 117 4.53 5.15 -38.60
C PHE A 117 6.01 4.97 -38.97
N PHE A 118 6.33 4.73 -40.25
CA PHE A 118 7.72 4.57 -40.70
C PHE A 118 8.55 5.84 -40.54
N ILE A 119 7.96 7.03 -40.73
CA ILE A 119 8.64 8.30 -40.46
C ILE A 119 8.94 8.45 -38.97
N ALA A 120 7.95 8.18 -38.10
CA ALA A 120 8.14 8.22 -36.64
C ALA A 120 9.22 7.23 -36.18
N LEU A 121 9.24 6.02 -36.73
CA LEU A 121 10.26 5.02 -36.42
C LEU A 121 11.66 5.47 -36.84
N ARG A 122 11.83 6.01 -38.06
CA ARG A 122 13.14 6.50 -38.55
C ARG A 122 13.67 7.70 -37.77
N THR A 123 12.78 8.47 -37.16
CA THR A 123 13.15 9.66 -36.36
C THR A 123 13.39 9.33 -34.89
N GLY A 124 13.27 8.06 -34.49
CA GLY A 124 13.55 7.60 -33.11
C GLY A 124 12.42 7.90 -32.14
N VAL A 125 11.20 8.20 -32.60
CA VAL A 125 10.05 8.54 -31.73
C VAL A 125 9.72 7.39 -30.76
N TYR A 126 9.98 6.15 -31.15
CA TYR A 126 9.66 4.96 -30.36
C TYR A 126 10.83 4.45 -29.51
N ASP A 127 11.99 5.11 -29.56
CA ASP A 127 13.20 4.66 -28.86
C ASP A 127 12.97 4.63 -27.33
N GLY A 128 13.19 3.46 -26.74
CA GLY A 128 13.00 3.23 -25.31
C GLY A 128 11.53 3.09 -24.86
N GLN A 129 10.56 3.21 -25.78
CA GLN A 129 9.12 3.10 -25.48
C GLN A 129 8.48 1.85 -26.10
N MET A 130 9.01 1.38 -27.23
CA MET A 130 8.54 0.16 -27.91
C MET A 130 9.67 -0.87 -27.99
N GLU A 131 9.34 -2.14 -27.79
CA GLU A 131 10.29 -3.23 -27.97
C GLU A 131 10.74 -3.32 -29.44
N ALA A 132 12.04 -3.56 -29.67
CA ALA A 132 12.58 -3.68 -31.02
C ALA A 132 11.92 -4.84 -31.80
N SER A 133 11.61 -5.95 -31.13
CA SER A 133 10.87 -7.09 -31.70
C SER A 133 9.46 -6.69 -32.15
N THR A 134 8.75 -5.91 -31.34
CA THR A 134 7.41 -5.41 -31.65
C THR A 134 7.46 -4.46 -32.85
N ALA A 135 8.41 -3.52 -32.86
CA ALA A 135 8.61 -2.59 -33.98
C ALA A 135 8.92 -3.34 -35.29
N VAL A 136 9.86 -4.29 -35.26
CA VAL A 136 10.20 -5.12 -36.45
C VAL A 136 8.99 -5.89 -36.95
N ARG A 137 8.21 -6.51 -36.05
CA ARG A 137 7.01 -7.24 -36.43
C ARG A 137 5.96 -6.34 -37.08
N VAL A 138 5.69 -5.15 -36.53
CA VAL A 138 4.77 -4.19 -37.13
C VAL A 138 5.27 -3.74 -38.51
N VAL A 139 6.58 -3.49 -38.66
CA VAL A 139 7.16 -3.11 -39.95
C VAL A 139 6.97 -4.21 -41.00
N SER A 140 7.29 -5.47 -40.66
CA SER A 140 7.09 -6.60 -41.58
C SER A 140 5.63 -6.73 -41.99
N MET A 141 4.69 -6.78 -41.03
CA MET A 141 3.27 -6.95 -41.34
C MET A 141 2.69 -5.80 -42.17
N LEU A 142 3.08 -4.56 -41.91
CA LEU A 142 2.65 -3.42 -42.72
C LEU A 142 3.24 -3.48 -44.15
N ARG A 143 4.49 -3.93 -44.30
CA ARG A 143 5.12 -4.07 -45.62
C ARG A 143 4.52 -5.22 -46.43
N ASP A 144 4.24 -6.35 -45.79
CA ASP A 144 3.57 -7.48 -46.43
C ASP A 144 2.19 -7.07 -46.92
N ALA A 145 1.38 -6.46 -46.05
CA ALA A 145 0.03 -6.00 -46.37
C ALA A 145 -0.02 -4.94 -47.49
N LEU A 146 1.05 -4.16 -47.68
CA LEU A 146 1.15 -3.12 -48.71
C LEU A 146 1.94 -3.56 -49.96
N SER A 147 2.40 -4.82 -50.02
CA SER A 147 3.14 -5.33 -51.17
C SER A 147 2.23 -5.62 -52.36
N ASP A 148 2.80 -5.73 -53.56
CA ASP A 148 2.06 -6.13 -54.76
C ASP A 148 1.51 -7.57 -54.66
N ALA A 149 2.10 -8.39 -53.80
CA ALA A 149 1.76 -9.80 -53.55
C ALA A 149 1.71 -10.08 -52.04
N PRO A 150 0.65 -9.64 -51.31
CA PRO A 150 0.63 -9.65 -49.84
C PRO A 150 0.72 -11.04 -49.21
N LEU A 151 0.06 -12.03 -49.81
CA LEU A 151 0.03 -13.39 -49.26
C LEU A 151 1.36 -14.11 -49.45
N GLU A 152 2.03 -13.88 -50.58
CA GLU A 152 3.35 -14.40 -50.90
C GLU A 152 4.41 -13.77 -49.99
N SER A 153 4.38 -12.46 -49.79
CA SER A 153 5.30 -11.75 -48.90
C SER A 153 5.14 -12.23 -47.45
N TYR A 154 3.90 -12.30 -46.96
CA TYR A 154 3.59 -12.85 -45.63
C TYR A 154 4.03 -14.31 -45.47
N HIS A 155 3.81 -15.15 -46.49
CA HIS A 155 4.27 -16.54 -46.46
C HIS A 155 5.79 -16.64 -46.39
N ALA A 156 6.50 -15.82 -47.15
CA ALA A 156 7.96 -15.78 -47.15
C ALA A 156 8.53 -15.32 -45.79
N ASP A 157 7.94 -14.29 -45.19
CA ASP A 157 8.43 -13.71 -43.93
C ASP A 157 8.08 -14.57 -42.71
N THR A 158 6.91 -15.23 -42.71
CA THR A 158 6.42 -15.98 -41.52
C THR A 158 6.56 -17.50 -41.63
N GLY A 159 6.72 -18.05 -42.84
CA GLY A 159 6.66 -19.49 -43.12
C GLY A 159 5.28 -20.13 -42.92
N LYS A 160 4.25 -19.34 -42.59
CA LYS A 160 2.86 -19.82 -42.45
C LYS A 160 2.16 -19.82 -43.79
N VAL A 161 1.17 -20.70 -43.99
CA VAL A 161 0.31 -20.66 -45.19
C VAL A 161 -0.36 -19.28 -45.29
N GLY A 162 -0.12 -18.57 -46.39
CA GLY A 162 -0.67 -17.24 -46.62
C GLY A 162 -2.15 -17.30 -46.94
N THR A 163 -2.98 -16.89 -46.00
CA THR A 163 -4.41 -16.65 -46.23
C THR A 163 -4.74 -15.20 -45.83
N PRO A 164 -5.74 -14.57 -46.46
CA PRO A 164 -6.12 -13.20 -46.11
C PRO A 164 -6.46 -13.04 -44.63
N SER A 165 -7.22 -13.98 -44.07
CA SER A 165 -7.57 -13.98 -42.64
C SER A 165 -6.32 -14.09 -41.76
N ALA A 166 -5.38 -14.98 -42.08
CA ALA A 166 -4.17 -15.15 -41.28
C ALA A 166 -3.30 -13.88 -41.27
N LEU A 167 -3.14 -13.22 -42.43
CA LEU A 167 -2.42 -11.95 -42.52
C LEU A 167 -3.09 -10.85 -41.69
N ILE A 168 -4.42 -10.69 -41.81
CA ILE A 168 -5.18 -9.68 -41.08
C ILE A 168 -5.14 -9.93 -39.56
N ASP A 169 -5.24 -11.18 -39.14
CA ASP A 169 -5.16 -11.56 -37.72
C ASP A 169 -3.77 -11.26 -37.14
N ASP A 170 -2.69 -11.63 -37.84
CA ASP A 170 -1.32 -11.39 -37.37
C ASP A 170 -0.94 -9.90 -37.41
N LEU A 171 -1.43 -9.14 -38.40
CA LEU A 171 -1.29 -7.69 -38.44
C LEU A 171 -2.03 -7.04 -37.25
N THR A 172 -3.27 -7.46 -36.99
CA THR A 172 -4.06 -6.97 -35.84
C THR A 172 -3.38 -7.27 -34.51
N ALA A 173 -2.81 -8.47 -34.37
CA ALA A 173 -2.06 -8.85 -33.18
C ALA A 173 -0.78 -8.01 -32.99
N ALA A 174 -0.04 -7.75 -34.07
CA ALA A 174 1.15 -6.90 -34.04
C ALA A 174 0.81 -5.45 -33.65
N LEU A 175 -0.23 -4.87 -34.26
CA LEU A 175 -0.72 -3.52 -33.94
C LEU A 175 -1.18 -3.43 -32.48
N THR A 176 -1.93 -4.42 -32.00
CA THR A 176 -2.45 -4.44 -30.63
C THR A 176 -1.33 -4.46 -29.61
N ARG A 177 -0.33 -5.33 -29.79
CA ARG A 177 0.83 -5.38 -28.90
C ARG A 177 1.59 -4.05 -28.85
N ALA A 178 1.80 -3.42 -30.00
CA ALA A 178 2.49 -2.13 -30.07
C ALA A 178 1.69 -1.01 -29.38
N ILE A 179 0.36 -0.98 -29.57
CA ILE A 179 -0.52 -0.03 -28.87
C ILE A 179 -0.46 -0.25 -27.36
N GLU A 180 -0.51 -1.51 -26.90
CA GLU A 180 -0.42 -1.84 -25.47
C GLU A 180 0.89 -1.40 -24.85
N GLU A 181 2.03 -1.62 -25.52
CA GLU A 181 3.34 -1.15 -25.05
C GLU A 181 3.37 0.38 -24.89
N LEU A 182 2.87 1.12 -25.87
CA LEU A 182 2.84 2.59 -25.85
C LEU A 182 1.80 3.16 -24.88
N THR A 183 0.73 2.40 -24.56
CA THR A 183 -0.32 2.82 -23.62
C THR A 183 0.06 2.50 -22.16
N ARG A 184 0.92 1.49 -21.95
CA ARG A 184 1.32 0.98 -20.62
C ARG A 184 1.74 2.06 -19.61
N PRO A 185 2.48 3.13 -19.97
CA PRO A 185 2.83 4.19 -19.03
C PRO A 185 1.62 4.88 -18.38
N ILE A 186 0.52 5.07 -19.12
CA ILE A 186 -0.73 5.65 -18.60
C ILE A 186 -1.32 4.72 -17.53
N ASP A 187 -1.36 3.43 -17.80
CA ASP A 187 -1.91 2.45 -16.86
C ASP A 187 -1.04 2.28 -15.63
N ALA A 188 0.29 2.38 -15.78
CA ALA A 188 1.21 2.42 -14.65
C ALA A 188 0.91 3.62 -13.73
N ILE A 189 0.70 4.81 -14.31
CA ILE A 189 0.34 6.01 -13.53
C ILE A 189 -1.02 5.83 -12.84
N LYS A 190 -2.03 5.33 -13.55
CA LYS A 190 -3.35 5.03 -12.94
C LYS A 190 -3.23 4.03 -11.79
N HIS A 191 -2.41 2.99 -11.96
CA HIS A 191 -2.18 1.99 -10.92
C HIS A 191 -1.48 2.61 -9.70
N GLN A 192 -0.44 3.43 -9.91
CA GLN A 192 0.23 4.17 -8.82
C GLN A 192 -0.75 5.10 -8.10
N ALA A 193 -1.53 5.88 -8.85
CA ALA A 193 -2.56 6.75 -8.28
C ALA A 193 -3.58 5.95 -7.47
N LYS A 194 -4.02 4.78 -7.96
CA LYS A 194 -4.90 3.87 -7.21
C LYS A 194 -4.23 3.40 -5.93
N THR A 195 -2.97 2.95 -5.95
CA THR A 195 -2.29 2.50 -4.73
C THR A 195 -2.11 3.60 -3.68
N VAL A 196 -1.95 4.85 -4.11
CA VAL A 196 -1.82 6.03 -3.23
C VAL A 196 -3.18 6.47 -2.67
N THR A 197 -4.22 6.49 -3.51
CA THR A 197 -5.55 7.02 -3.15
C THR A 197 -6.48 6.00 -2.50
N VAL A 198 -6.35 4.72 -2.84
CA VAL A 198 -7.15 3.62 -2.26
C VAL A 198 -6.58 3.16 -0.92
N GLY A 199 -5.45 3.74 -0.48
CA GLY A 199 -4.96 3.59 0.88
C GLY A 199 -4.64 2.13 1.22
N ILE A 200 -3.43 1.69 0.87
CA ILE A 200 -2.69 0.91 1.87
C ILE A 200 -2.39 1.86 3.03
N SER A 201 -3.40 2.13 3.86
CA SER A 201 -3.23 2.72 5.18
C SER A 201 -2.33 1.79 5.95
N ARG A 202 -1.02 2.04 5.89
CA ARG A 202 -0.06 1.38 6.76
C ARG A 202 -0.25 1.94 8.17
N ASN A 203 -1.34 1.51 8.82
CA ASN A 203 -1.48 1.56 10.29
C ASN A 203 -0.42 0.69 10.99
N ASP A 204 0.40 -0.02 10.22
CA ASP A 204 1.43 -0.94 10.70
C ASP A 204 2.84 -0.29 10.79
N GLU A 205 3.05 0.89 10.17
CA GLU A 205 4.27 1.66 10.38
C GLU A 205 4.26 2.25 11.80
N GLY A 206 5.27 1.89 12.59
CA GLY A 206 5.42 2.36 13.97
C GLY A 206 4.68 1.55 15.04
N VAL A 207 4.20 0.33 14.77
CA VAL A 207 3.65 -0.56 15.83
C VAL A 207 4.64 -0.75 16.98
N LEU A 208 5.93 -0.94 16.64
CA LEU A 208 6.98 -1.05 17.65
C LEU A 208 7.23 0.26 18.38
N ASP A 209 6.97 1.41 17.77
CA ASP A 209 7.26 2.73 18.36
C ASP A 209 6.15 3.19 19.32
N ARG A 210 5.03 2.45 19.41
CA ARG A 210 3.94 2.76 20.34
C ARG A 210 4.37 2.61 21.79
N ARG A 211 3.96 3.57 22.63
CA ARG A 211 4.38 3.65 24.03
C ARG A 211 4.01 2.39 24.82
N LEU A 212 2.82 1.84 24.63
CA LEU A 212 2.36 0.64 25.31
C LEU A 212 3.13 -0.61 24.87
N VAL A 213 3.49 -0.71 23.58
CA VAL A 213 4.34 -1.81 23.06
C VAL A 213 5.75 -1.73 23.65
N GLN A 214 6.35 -0.53 23.62
CA GLN A 214 7.65 -0.28 24.25
C GLN A 214 7.62 -0.55 25.75
N SER A 215 6.51 -0.23 26.42
CA SER A 215 6.32 -0.52 27.84
C SER A 215 6.46 -2.02 28.09
N VAL A 216 5.81 -2.90 27.31
CA VAL A 216 5.94 -4.36 27.46
C VAL A 216 7.37 -4.85 27.17
N LEU A 217 8.00 -4.36 26.10
CA LEU A 217 9.36 -4.77 25.72
C LEU A 217 10.39 -4.38 26.80
N SER A 218 10.24 -3.22 27.41
CA SER A 218 11.11 -2.73 28.48
C SER A 218 11.09 -3.59 29.76
N LEU A 219 10.05 -4.42 29.94
CA LEU A 219 9.91 -5.37 31.06
C LEU A 219 10.65 -6.70 30.83
N GLY A 220 11.49 -6.77 29.80
CA GLY A 220 12.28 -7.96 29.45
C GLY A 220 11.48 -9.05 28.75
N VAL A 221 10.30 -8.72 28.19
CA VAL A 221 9.60 -9.60 27.24
C VAL A 221 10.37 -9.56 25.93
N GLY A 222 10.95 -10.69 25.53
CA GLY A 222 11.65 -10.79 24.25
C GLY A 222 10.72 -10.44 23.09
N ARG A 223 11.23 -9.74 22.08
CA ARG A 223 10.44 -9.40 20.89
C ARG A 223 9.92 -10.66 20.17
N ASP A 224 10.71 -11.72 20.18
CA ASP A 224 10.35 -13.05 19.68
C ASP A 224 9.26 -13.73 20.50
N ARG A 225 8.93 -13.18 21.69
CA ARG A 225 7.88 -13.69 22.58
C ARG A 225 6.51 -13.02 22.40
N LEU A 226 6.39 -12.01 21.54
CA LEU A 226 5.12 -11.34 21.28
C LEU A 226 4.66 -11.65 19.86
N SER A 227 3.42 -12.14 19.73
CA SER A 227 2.81 -12.27 18.41
C SER A 227 2.58 -10.90 17.78
N TYR A 228 2.61 -10.84 16.45
CA TYR A 228 2.25 -9.62 15.72
C TYR A 228 0.85 -9.12 16.09
N ARG A 229 -0.11 -10.05 16.25
CA ARG A 229 -1.47 -9.73 16.70
C ARG A 229 -1.46 -9.04 18.06
N SER A 230 -0.74 -9.58 19.05
CA SER A 230 -0.65 -8.97 20.38
C SER A 230 -0.04 -7.57 20.32
N MET A 231 1.02 -7.37 19.54
CA MET A 231 1.64 -6.06 19.36
C MET A 231 0.69 -5.06 18.68
N LYS A 232 -0.07 -5.49 17.68
CA LYS A 232 -1.04 -4.63 17.00
C LYS A 232 -2.18 -4.22 17.92
N VAL A 233 -2.72 -5.15 18.71
CA VAL A 233 -3.77 -4.83 19.70
C VAL A 233 -3.24 -3.84 20.75
N LEU A 234 -2.00 -4.02 21.23
CA LEU A 234 -1.39 -3.06 22.15
C LEU A 234 -1.18 -1.68 21.50
N ALA A 235 -0.76 -1.65 20.23
CA ALA A 235 -0.63 -0.41 19.48
C ALA A 235 -1.97 0.33 19.34
N ASP A 236 -3.06 -0.40 19.12
CA ASP A 236 -4.40 0.17 18.99
C ASP A 236 -5.02 0.58 20.34
N LEU A 237 -4.62 -0.08 21.43
CA LEU A 237 -4.99 0.29 22.80
C LEU A 237 -4.21 1.49 23.35
N ASP A 238 -3.04 1.82 22.79
CA ASP A 238 -2.14 2.86 23.27
C ASP A 238 -2.83 4.23 23.50
N PRO A 239 -3.69 4.74 22.60
CA PRO A 239 -4.38 6.01 22.81
C PRO A 239 -5.35 6.03 24.01
N ALA A 240 -5.82 4.86 24.45
CA ALA A 240 -6.69 4.75 25.63
C ALA A 240 -5.91 4.82 26.94
N VAL A 241 -4.63 4.46 26.93
CA VAL A 241 -3.82 4.34 28.14
C VAL A 241 -3.16 5.69 28.47
N ALA A 242 -3.63 6.34 29.54
CA ALA A 242 -2.96 7.52 30.07
C ALA A 242 -1.60 7.16 30.68
N GLU A 243 -1.52 6.04 31.39
CA GLU A 243 -0.35 5.64 32.15
C GLU A 243 -0.28 4.14 32.44
N VAL A 244 0.93 3.58 32.43
CA VAL A 244 1.23 2.23 32.96
C VAL A 244 1.81 2.40 34.36
N VAL A 245 1.08 1.96 35.39
CA VAL A 245 1.40 2.22 36.81
C VAL A 245 2.12 1.07 37.52
N GLY A 246 2.21 -0.10 36.86
CA GLY A 246 2.92 -1.26 37.38
C GLY A 246 2.74 -2.48 36.49
N PHE A 247 3.42 -3.57 36.85
CA PHE A 247 3.32 -4.83 36.10
C PHE A 247 3.61 -6.06 36.98
N THR A 248 3.07 -7.21 36.58
CA THR A 248 3.54 -8.52 37.00
C THR A 248 3.81 -9.37 35.77
N ARG A 249 5.00 -9.96 35.71
CA ARG A 249 5.32 -10.95 34.69
C ARG A 249 5.23 -12.35 35.27
N TYR A 250 4.50 -13.22 34.57
CA TYR A 250 4.29 -14.59 34.97
C TYR A 250 4.94 -15.56 33.98
N GLY A 251 5.56 -16.61 34.50
CA GLY A 251 5.96 -17.79 33.74
C GLY A 251 4.84 -18.83 33.79
N ILE A 252 4.62 -19.54 32.69
CA ILE A 252 3.64 -20.62 32.60
C ILE A 252 4.34 -21.91 32.20
N GLU A 253 4.03 -22.98 32.91
CA GLU A 253 4.48 -24.34 32.60
C GLU A 253 3.28 -25.29 32.44
N GLY A 254 3.39 -26.21 31.50
CA GLY A 254 2.31 -27.12 31.13
C GLY A 254 1.34 -26.55 30.09
N ASP A 255 0.30 -27.33 29.78
CA ASP A 255 -0.70 -26.98 28.77
C ASP A 255 -1.88 -26.23 29.40
N PRO A 256 -2.12 -24.94 29.05
CA PRO A 256 -3.22 -24.14 29.61
C PRO A 256 -4.63 -24.69 29.31
N ASP A 257 -4.76 -25.56 28.31
CA ASP A 257 -6.04 -26.21 27.99
C ASP A 257 -6.38 -27.33 29.00
N THR A 258 -5.39 -27.79 29.77
CA THR A 258 -5.55 -28.76 30.85
C THR A 258 -5.65 -28.08 32.22
N THR A 259 -6.00 -28.85 33.26
CA THR A 259 -6.05 -28.36 34.65
C THR A 259 -4.72 -28.46 35.39
N SER A 260 -3.68 -29.02 34.77
CA SER A 260 -2.37 -29.26 35.41
C SER A 260 -1.36 -28.13 35.19
N ALA A 261 -1.67 -27.15 34.35
CA ALA A 261 -0.77 -26.02 34.11
C ALA A 261 -0.53 -25.19 35.38
N THR A 262 0.70 -24.75 35.55
CA THR A 262 1.14 -23.94 36.68
C THR A 262 1.58 -22.56 36.22
N ILE A 263 1.55 -21.61 37.15
CA ILE A 263 1.94 -20.23 36.94
C ILE A 263 2.88 -19.80 38.07
N THR A 264 3.95 -19.10 37.71
CA THR A 264 4.94 -18.57 38.65
C THR A 264 5.18 -17.09 38.36
N ILE A 265 5.70 -16.37 39.32
CA ILE A 265 6.01 -14.95 39.17
C ILE A 265 7.48 -14.84 38.78
N VAL A 266 7.73 -14.22 37.64
CA VAL A 266 9.08 -13.99 37.09
C VAL A 266 9.59 -12.63 37.54
N ASP A 267 8.75 -11.59 37.47
CA ASP A 267 9.14 -10.23 37.85
C ASP A 267 7.92 -9.39 38.25
N ARG A 268 8.12 -8.33 39.05
CA ARG A 268 7.11 -7.34 39.45
C ARG A 268 7.70 -5.94 39.61
N GLY A 269 6.94 -4.94 39.15
CA GLY A 269 7.30 -3.54 39.32
C GLY A 269 6.13 -2.59 39.47
N GLY A 270 6.45 -1.36 39.86
CA GLY A 270 5.47 -0.32 40.19
C GLY A 270 4.51 -0.76 41.28
N LEU A 271 3.24 -0.42 41.12
CA LEU A 271 2.15 -0.73 42.06
C LEU A 271 2.04 -2.22 42.42
N SER A 272 2.53 -3.12 41.55
CA SER A 272 2.43 -4.56 41.78
C SER A 272 3.32 -5.08 42.92
N ARG A 273 4.35 -4.34 43.33
CA ARG A 273 5.27 -4.75 44.41
C ARG A 273 4.56 -4.86 45.76
N ASP A 274 3.59 -3.99 46.00
CA ASP A 274 2.88 -3.90 47.28
C ASP A 274 1.54 -4.67 47.26
N VAL A 275 1.29 -5.45 46.20
CA VAL A 275 0.05 -6.21 46.02
C VAL A 275 0.32 -7.69 46.19
N ALA A 276 -0.29 -8.29 47.22
CA ALA A 276 -0.23 -9.73 47.46
C ALA A 276 -0.78 -10.51 46.27
N SER A 277 -0.03 -11.49 45.77
CA SER A 277 -0.46 -12.29 44.63
C SER A 277 -0.93 -13.67 45.09
N ARG A 278 -2.12 -14.09 44.63
CA ARG A 278 -2.59 -15.46 44.89
C ARG A 278 -1.56 -16.51 44.44
N VAL A 279 -0.81 -16.23 43.37
CA VAL A 279 0.18 -17.15 42.81
C VAL A 279 1.29 -17.49 43.81
N GLU A 280 1.58 -16.63 44.80
CA GLU A 280 2.55 -16.91 45.87
C GLU A 280 2.12 -18.05 46.80
N ARG A 281 0.81 -18.31 46.89
CA ARG A 281 0.24 -19.37 47.74
C ARG A 281 -0.28 -20.55 46.95
N ASN A 282 -0.74 -20.32 45.73
CA ASN A 282 -1.34 -21.34 44.88
C ASN A 282 -0.92 -21.13 43.43
N HIS A 283 -0.08 -22.04 42.94
CA HIS A 283 0.55 -21.97 41.63
C HIS A 283 -0.32 -22.54 40.50
N SER A 284 -1.57 -22.95 40.77
CA SER A 284 -2.45 -23.47 39.71
C SER A 284 -2.90 -22.36 38.75
N LEU A 285 -2.76 -22.59 37.44
CA LEU A 285 -3.21 -21.66 36.41
C LEU A 285 -4.73 -21.77 36.25
N VAL A 286 -5.47 -20.83 36.84
CA VAL A 286 -6.94 -20.80 36.78
C VAL A 286 -7.51 -19.39 36.55
N GLY A 287 -8.79 -19.31 36.21
CA GLY A 287 -9.52 -18.06 36.02
C GLY A 287 -9.05 -17.27 34.79
N THR A 288 -9.05 -15.94 34.89
CA THR A 288 -8.72 -15.03 33.78
C THR A 288 -7.33 -15.30 33.19
N LYS A 289 -6.34 -15.62 34.02
CA LYS A 289 -4.97 -15.93 33.54
C LYS A 289 -4.94 -17.20 32.69
N ARG A 290 -5.68 -18.24 33.08
CA ARG A 290 -5.82 -19.46 32.27
C ARG A 290 -6.48 -19.16 30.94
N ARG A 291 -7.57 -18.37 30.95
CA ARG A 291 -8.28 -17.99 29.72
C ARG A 291 -7.35 -17.29 28.73
N VAL A 292 -6.61 -16.27 29.18
CA VAL A 292 -5.65 -15.56 28.34
C VAL A 292 -4.55 -16.48 27.82
N ALA A 293 -4.05 -17.42 28.64
CA ALA A 293 -3.05 -18.38 28.21
C ALA A 293 -3.57 -19.34 27.11
N ALA A 294 -4.83 -19.79 27.23
CA ALA A 294 -5.47 -20.69 26.29
C ALA A 294 -5.86 -19.99 24.98
N GLU A 295 -6.53 -18.83 25.07
CA GLU A 295 -6.97 -18.04 23.91
C GLU A 295 -5.80 -17.34 23.20
N ARG A 296 -4.70 -17.08 23.92
CA ARG A 296 -3.49 -16.41 23.42
C ARG A 296 -3.75 -15.02 22.83
N ASP A 297 -4.82 -14.38 23.28
CA ASP A 297 -5.22 -13.03 22.89
C ASP A 297 -5.06 -12.04 24.06
N VAL A 298 -4.79 -10.78 23.73
CA VAL A 298 -4.67 -9.68 24.71
C VAL A 298 -6.04 -9.42 25.34
N LEU A 299 -6.08 -9.24 26.65
CA LEU A 299 -7.32 -8.98 27.38
C LEU A 299 -7.20 -7.75 28.28
N VAL A 300 -8.10 -6.80 28.11
CA VAL A 300 -8.36 -5.70 29.03
C VAL A 300 -9.43 -6.13 30.03
N ALA A 301 -9.16 -5.97 31.33
CA ALA A 301 -10.10 -6.36 32.37
C ALA A 301 -10.03 -5.44 33.60
N ARG A 302 -11.04 -5.54 34.45
CA ARG A 302 -11.07 -4.93 35.79
C ARG A 302 -10.94 -6.03 36.85
N GLY A 303 -10.03 -5.86 37.80
CA GLY A 303 -9.79 -6.79 38.88
C GLY A 303 -11.03 -6.94 39.76
N ARG A 304 -11.50 -8.17 39.99
CA ARG A 304 -12.71 -8.44 40.78
C ARG A 304 -12.58 -8.04 42.25
N SER A 305 -11.38 -8.17 42.82
CA SER A 305 -11.11 -7.92 44.24
C SER A 305 -10.72 -6.48 44.55
N ASP A 306 -10.09 -5.79 43.60
CA ASP A 306 -9.47 -4.47 43.83
C ASP A 306 -9.95 -3.39 42.85
N GLY A 307 -10.82 -3.73 41.89
CA GLY A 307 -11.38 -2.78 40.92
C GLY A 307 -10.37 -2.20 39.93
N ARG A 308 -9.11 -2.66 39.95
CA ARG A 308 -8.04 -2.05 39.15
C ARG A 308 -8.08 -2.51 37.70
N THR A 309 -7.79 -1.59 36.79
CA THR A 309 -7.73 -1.87 35.35
C THR A 309 -6.39 -2.48 34.98
N VAL A 310 -6.45 -3.59 34.23
CA VAL A 310 -5.28 -4.37 33.83
C VAL A 310 -5.36 -4.78 32.37
N ILE A 311 -4.21 -4.91 31.73
CA ILE A 311 -4.05 -5.51 30.40
C ILE A 311 -3.20 -6.77 30.54
N PHE A 312 -3.75 -7.91 30.14
CA PHE A 312 -3.02 -9.18 30.06
C PHE A 312 -2.45 -9.35 28.66
N VAL A 313 -1.15 -9.57 28.58
CA VAL A 313 -0.39 -9.74 27.34
C VAL A 313 0.22 -11.14 27.33
N PRO A 314 -0.22 -12.04 26.43
CA PRO A 314 0.32 -13.39 26.34
C PRO A 314 1.74 -13.38 25.74
N GLU A 315 2.65 -14.17 26.33
CA GLU A 315 4.01 -14.38 25.84
C GLU A 315 4.14 -15.78 25.21
N LEU A 316 4.51 -15.85 23.94
CA LEU A 316 4.50 -17.05 23.12
C LEU A 316 5.90 -17.38 22.60
N LYS A 317 6.31 -18.64 22.63
CA LYS A 317 7.49 -19.12 21.89
C LYS A 317 7.02 -20.06 20.79
N GLY A 318 7.03 -19.59 19.54
CA GLY A 318 6.33 -20.27 18.45
C GLY A 318 4.82 -20.32 18.75
N ALA A 319 4.24 -21.52 18.80
CA ALA A 319 2.83 -21.71 19.15
C ALA A 319 2.58 -21.97 20.64
N GLN A 320 3.63 -22.07 21.48
CA GLN A 320 3.49 -22.44 22.89
C GLN A 320 3.40 -21.19 23.77
N ILE A 321 2.43 -21.14 24.68
CA ILE A 321 2.40 -20.10 25.74
C ILE A 321 3.54 -20.36 26.73
N THR A 322 4.29 -19.31 27.02
CA THR A 322 5.43 -19.36 27.96
C THR A 322 5.24 -18.44 29.16
N GLY A 323 4.31 -17.50 29.06
CA GLY A 323 4.06 -16.55 30.14
C GLY A 323 2.91 -15.60 29.83
N ILE A 324 2.62 -14.75 30.81
CA ILE A 324 1.70 -13.62 30.68
C ILE A 324 2.33 -12.42 31.37
N THR A 325 2.38 -11.29 30.67
CA THR A 325 2.67 -10.00 31.26
C THR A 325 1.36 -9.29 31.59
N LEU A 326 1.14 -8.98 32.85
CA LEU A 326 -0.01 -8.23 33.35
C LEU A 326 0.43 -6.80 33.62
N LEU A 327 -0.10 -5.85 32.86
CA LEU A 327 0.11 -4.42 33.08
C LEU A 327 -1.02 -3.85 33.93
N HIS A 328 -0.68 -3.12 34.98
CA HIS A 328 -1.61 -2.23 35.67
C HIS A 328 -1.61 -0.90 34.92
N VAL A 329 -2.78 -0.47 34.43
CA VAL A 329 -2.90 0.73 33.61
C VAL A 329 -3.97 1.67 34.16
N ARG A 330 -3.80 2.96 33.90
CA ARG A 330 -4.83 3.99 34.07
C ARG A 330 -5.26 4.43 32.67
N PHE A 331 -6.55 4.27 32.37
CA PHE A 331 -7.11 4.80 31.13
C PHE A 331 -7.38 6.30 31.26
N HIS A 332 -7.46 6.99 30.12
CA HIS A 332 -8.14 8.28 30.07
C HIS A 332 -9.59 8.11 30.53
N ASP A 333 -10.16 9.13 31.18
CA ASP A 333 -11.56 9.06 31.60
C ASP A 333 -12.49 9.01 30.39
N ARG A 334 -12.27 9.92 29.43
CA ARG A 334 -12.96 9.98 28.13
C ARG A 334 -11.97 10.28 27.01
N LEU A 335 -12.37 9.98 25.78
CA LEU A 335 -11.61 10.27 24.56
C LEU A 335 -12.53 10.90 23.50
N PRO A 336 -12.02 11.66 22.53
CA PRO A 336 -12.81 12.04 21.36
C PRO A 336 -13.38 10.81 20.66
N ALA A 337 -14.65 10.89 20.21
CA ALA A 337 -15.38 9.77 19.62
C ALA A 337 -14.60 9.06 18.50
N ALA A 338 -13.97 9.84 17.60
CA ALA A 338 -13.15 9.29 16.51
C ALA A 338 -11.95 8.48 16.99
N VAL A 339 -11.29 8.90 18.09
CA VAL A 339 -10.16 8.17 18.68
C VAL A 339 -10.66 6.89 19.35
N MET A 340 -11.72 7.00 20.14
CA MET A 340 -12.32 5.86 20.83
C MET A 340 -12.83 4.79 19.85
N ARG A 341 -13.41 5.21 18.72
CA ARG A 341 -13.79 4.33 17.61
C ARG A 341 -12.60 3.52 17.12
N GLY A 342 -11.47 4.18 16.86
CA GLY A 342 -10.23 3.51 16.43
C GLY A 342 -9.74 2.46 17.44
N VAL A 343 -9.76 2.81 18.73
CA VAL A 343 -9.40 1.88 19.83
C VAL A 343 -10.31 0.64 19.83
N LEU A 344 -11.64 0.83 19.75
CA LEU A 344 -12.60 -0.29 19.77
C LEU A 344 -12.57 -1.15 18.49
N GLN A 345 -12.15 -0.59 17.36
CA GLN A 345 -11.94 -1.34 16.12
C GLN A 345 -10.71 -2.25 16.25
N GLY A 346 -9.63 -1.75 16.86
CA GLY A 346 -8.38 -2.49 17.04
C GLY A 346 -8.41 -3.52 18.18
N TYR A 347 -9.32 -3.37 19.14
CA TYR A 347 -9.44 -4.29 20.28
C TYR A 347 -10.71 -5.15 20.20
N ASP A 348 -10.54 -6.47 20.05
CA ASP A 348 -11.58 -7.50 20.15
C ASP A 348 -12.82 -7.22 19.24
N ARG A 349 -12.60 -6.51 18.12
CA ARG A 349 -13.64 -6.05 17.19
C ARG A 349 -14.87 -5.46 17.91
N ARG A 350 -14.65 -4.80 19.05
CA ARG A 350 -15.73 -4.37 19.95
C ARG A 350 -16.63 -3.34 19.29
N TYR A 351 -16.06 -2.47 18.45
CA TYR A 351 -16.83 -1.48 17.71
C TYR A 351 -17.91 -2.13 16.86
N ASN A 352 -17.53 -3.09 15.99
CA ASN A 352 -18.48 -3.74 15.09
C ASN A 352 -19.57 -4.49 15.88
N ARG A 353 -19.19 -5.24 16.92
CA ARG A 353 -20.17 -5.95 17.75
C ARG A 353 -21.14 -5.01 18.47
N LEU A 354 -20.66 -3.84 18.91
CA LEU A 354 -21.51 -2.83 19.53
C LEU A 354 -22.46 -2.20 18.50
N VAL A 355 -21.96 -1.85 17.31
CA VAL A 355 -22.79 -1.34 16.21
C VAL A 355 -23.88 -2.34 15.84
N ASP A 356 -23.53 -3.61 15.64
CA ASP A 356 -24.49 -4.66 15.29
C ASP A 356 -25.58 -4.80 16.35
N TRP A 357 -25.19 -4.83 17.63
CA TRP A 357 -26.13 -4.97 18.75
C TRP A 357 -27.08 -3.78 18.88
N VAL A 358 -26.56 -2.56 18.75
CA VAL A 358 -27.37 -1.33 18.84
C VAL A 358 -28.27 -1.18 17.62
N ALA A 359 -27.76 -1.48 16.42
CA ALA A 359 -28.55 -1.39 15.19
C ALA A 359 -29.72 -2.38 15.20
N GLU A 360 -29.56 -3.55 15.84
CA GLU A 360 -30.62 -4.53 16.02
C GLU A 360 -31.81 -3.98 16.83
N THR A 361 -31.57 -3.16 17.87
CA THR A 361 -32.65 -2.65 18.74
C THR A 361 -33.10 -1.23 18.42
N GLU A 362 -32.17 -0.33 18.07
CA GLU A 362 -32.42 1.11 17.94
C GLU A 362 -32.45 1.61 16.47
N GLY A 363 -32.16 0.74 15.49
CA GLY A 363 -32.21 1.06 14.06
C GLY A 363 -31.05 1.93 13.52
N GLY A 364 -30.17 2.46 14.39
CA GLY A 364 -28.99 3.22 13.98
C GLY A 364 -28.00 3.46 15.13
N PHE A 365 -26.72 3.57 14.79
CA PHE A 365 -25.63 3.79 15.74
C PHE A 365 -25.09 5.22 15.66
N SER A 366 -25.09 5.94 16.79
CA SER A 366 -24.46 7.27 16.91
C SER A 366 -23.04 7.14 17.46
N ASP A 367 -22.05 7.52 16.66
CA ASP A 367 -20.63 7.53 17.05
C ASP A 367 -20.33 8.55 18.17
N ASP A 368 -21.08 9.66 18.25
CA ASP A 368 -20.79 10.76 19.17
C ASP A 368 -20.80 10.32 20.64
N LEU A 369 -21.69 9.37 20.99
CA LEU A 369 -21.81 8.85 22.36
C LEU A 369 -20.56 8.12 22.84
N LEU A 370 -19.72 7.61 21.92
CA LEU A 370 -18.41 7.04 22.27
C LEU A 370 -17.52 8.05 23.00
N GLY A 371 -17.68 9.34 22.73
CA GLY A 371 -16.92 10.40 23.39
C GLY A 371 -17.43 10.79 24.78
N GLU A 372 -18.64 10.36 25.14
CA GLU A 372 -19.30 10.72 26.39
C GLU A 372 -19.16 9.64 27.47
N LEU A 373 -18.82 8.41 27.08
CA LEU A 373 -18.75 7.27 27.98
C LEU A 373 -17.33 7.04 28.53
N PRO A 374 -17.19 6.46 29.74
CA PRO A 374 -15.88 6.15 30.29
C PRO A 374 -15.13 5.12 29.43
N VAL A 375 -13.87 5.40 29.10
CA VAL A 375 -13.02 4.51 28.27
C VAL A 375 -12.94 3.11 28.89
N GLY A 376 -12.75 3.04 30.20
CA GLY A 376 -12.67 1.78 30.93
C GLY A 376 -13.95 0.95 30.82
N ASP A 377 -15.12 1.58 30.71
CA ASP A 377 -16.39 0.89 30.56
C ASP A 377 -16.54 0.36 29.14
N LEU A 378 -16.25 1.19 28.12
CA LEU A 378 -16.27 0.79 26.70
C LEU A 378 -15.36 -0.42 26.40
N LEU A 379 -14.20 -0.52 27.07
CA LEU A 379 -13.26 -1.61 26.88
C LEU A 379 -13.61 -2.89 27.66
N ILE A 380 -14.35 -2.79 28.76
CA ILE A 380 -14.47 -3.88 29.74
C ILE A 380 -15.90 -4.41 29.87
N LEU A 381 -16.91 -3.53 29.94
CA LEU A 381 -18.29 -3.94 30.17
C LEU A 381 -18.80 -4.84 29.03
N PRO A 382 -19.67 -5.83 29.31
CA PRO A 382 -20.28 -6.64 28.27
C PRO A 382 -20.92 -5.79 27.16
N ILE A 383 -20.84 -6.24 25.91
CA ILE A 383 -21.41 -5.51 24.76
C ILE A 383 -22.90 -5.22 24.97
N SER A 384 -23.65 -6.17 25.54
CA SER A 384 -25.07 -6.00 25.85
C SER A 384 -25.35 -4.86 26.83
N GLU A 385 -24.53 -4.74 27.89
CA GLU A 385 -24.68 -3.67 28.89
C GLU A 385 -24.23 -2.31 28.30
N MET A 386 -23.23 -2.33 27.43
CA MET A 386 -22.79 -1.12 26.73
C MET A 386 -23.84 -0.62 25.75
N ALA A 387 -24.47 -1.52 25.01
CA ALA A 387 -25.52 -1.18 24.05
C ALA A 387 -26.75 -0.55 24.72
N ASP A 388 -27.06 -0.91 25.97
CA ASP A 388 -28.14 -0.26 26.73
C ASP A 388 -27.93 1.26 26.91
N ARG A 389 -26.69 1.76 26.76
CA ARG A 389 -26.40 3.20 26.79
C ARG A 389 -26.92 3.95 25.55
N TRP A 390 -27.22 3.23 24.47
CA TRP A 390 -27.81 3.79 23.24
C TRP A 390 -29.34 3.74 23.22
N ARG A 391 -29.98 3.09 24.22
CA ARG A 391 -31.45 3.12 24.34
C ARG A 391 -31.94 4.55 24.59
N ARG A 392 -32.93 4.96 23.82
CA ARG A 392 -33.63 6.25 24.00
C ARG A 392 -34.89 6.12 24.83
#